data_AF-A0AAU2JVI6-F1
#
_entry.id   AF-A0AAU2JVI6-F1
#
_cell.length_a   1.000
_cell.length_b   1.000
_cell.length_c   1.000
_cell.angle_alpha   90.00
_cell.angle_beta   90.00
_cell.angle_gamma   90.00
#
_symmetry.space_group_name_H-M   'P 1'
#
loop_
_entity.id
_entity.type
_entity.pdbx_description
1 polymer ?
#
loop_
_entity_poly.entity_id
_entity_poly.type
_entity_poly.pdbx_seq_one_letter_code
_entity_poly.pdbx_strand_id
1 'polypeptide(L)'
;MTAPAGFRFPVKGEVAVFRGELYRARGAVGLWPCIELLPGPGRPAPEELAPREAADGSVGYSVAPERLEAWNAVTWTFRWRGELFECTAATPTKLSGNYLGSDEHFAKEHLKRLAITYYGVFPRDEVTELEMHRKDLIQPRHALVQRLAEVDHFRPKAYAVHRGRTYPAAAEADASGLIAVTTGDDRPEDLVADSRDPGAGRFLAAPEQLDAWYRTHWTFRWRGGPFDAVGTVDGRIKGVYTGGSWGFADNMQLTDESDPGHTRYTATVDLDGVTDLEQHRTDLLADQ
;
A
#
# COMPACT_ATOMS: atom_id res chain seq x y z
N MET A 1 -22.55 -3.59 17.80
CA MET A 1 -23.34 -4.05 16.63
C MET A 1 -23.01 -5.52 16.37
N THR A 2 -23.80 -6.40 17.00
CA THR A 2 -23.69 -7.86 16.98
C THR A 2 -23.96 -8.39 15.57
N ALA A 3 -23.15 -9.33 15.08
CA ALA A 3 -23.45 -10.02 13.83
C ALA A 3 -24.81 -10.73 13.99
N PRO A 4 -25.80 -10.48 13.12
CA PRO A 4 -27.07 -11.15 13.23
C PRO A 4 -26.92 -12.61 12.82
N ALA A 5 -27.63 -13.47 13.55
CA ALA A 5 -27.70 -14.90 13.33
C ALA A 5 -27.86 -15.22 11.82
N GLY A 6 -26.82 -15.80 11.24
CA GLY A 6 -26.78 -16.22 9.84
C GLY A 6 -25.42 -16.07 9.17
N PHE A 7 -24.64 -15.05 9.51
CA PHE A 7 -23.31 -14.85 8.91
C PHE A 7 -22.18 -15.20 9.88
N ARG A 8 -21.31 -16.12 9.45
CA ARG A 8 -20.05 -16.45 10.14
C ARG A 8 -19.03 -15.29 10.06
N PHE A 9 -19.22 -14.36 9.14
CA PHE A 9 -18.33 -13.22 8.83
C PHE A 9 -19.08 -11.89 8.95
N PRO A 10 -18.41 -10.77 9.28
CA PRO A 10 -19.00 -9.46 9.12
C PRO A 10 -19.33 -9.20 7.64
N VAL A 11 -20.36 -8.39 7.40
CA VAL A 11 -20.82 -7.97 6.06
C VAL A 11 -19.80 -7.09 5.32
N LYS A 12 -18.93 -6.39 6.07
CA LYS A 12 -17.82 -5.60 5.55
C LYS A 12 -16.75 -5.46 6.63
N GLY A 13 -15.50 -5.33 6.20
CA GLY A 13 -14.36 -5.02 7.05
C GLY A 13 -13.28 -6.10 7.01
N GLU A 14 -12.30 -5.98 7.89
CA GLU A 14 -11.19 -6.93 7.95
C GLU A 14 -11.45 -8.00 9.01
N VAL A 15 -11.04 -9.22 8.70
CA VAL A 15 -11.11 -10.36 9.61
C VAL A 15 -9.81 -11.15 9.60
N ALA A 16 -9.41 -11.65 10.75
CA ALA A 16 -8.23 -12.49 10.89
C ALA A 16 -8.57 -13.81 11.58
N VAL A 17 -7.86 -14.86 11.19
CA VAL A 17 -7.89 -16.17 11.84
C VAL A 17 -6.63 -16.31 12.68
N PHE A 18 -6.79 -16.49 13.97
CA PHE A 18 -5.71 -16.70 14.93
C PHE A 18 -6.04 -17.94 15.76
N ARG A 19 -5.19 -18.96 15.67
CA ARG A 19 -5.37 -20.26 16.37
C ARG A 19 -6.73 -20.90 16.08
N GLY A 20 -7.12 -20.94 14.82
CA GLY A 20 -8.41 -21.47 14.37
C GLY A 20 -9.63 -20.60 14.69
N GLU A 21 -9.47 -19.48 15.40
CA GLU A 21 -10.58 -18.58 15.73
C GLU A 21 -10.63 -17.36 14.82
N LEU A 22 -11.84 -17.02 14.37
CA LEU A 22 -12.10 -15.84 13.55
C LEU A 22 -12.40 -14.61 14.41
N TYR A 23 -11.64 -13.54 14.20
CA TYR A 23 -11.80 -12.24 14.83
C TYR A 23 -12.09 -11.15 13.80
N ARG A 24 -12.79 -10.08 14.22
CA ARG A 24 -12.66 -8.81 13.50
C ARG A 24 -11.23 -8.31 13.69
N ALA A 25 -10.68 -7.69 12.67
CA ALA A 25 -9.31 -7.21 12.68
C ALA A 25 -9.22 -5.79 12.13
N ARG A 26 -8.08 -5.15 12.38
CA ARG A 26 -7.60 -3.95 11.68
C ARG A 26 -6.09 -3.86 11.80
N GLY A 27 -5.43 -3.02 11.01
CA GLY A 27 -4.03 -2.68 11.27
C GLY A 27 -3.86 -2.06 12.67
N ALA A 28 -2.86 -2.52 13.44
CA ALA A 28 -2.61 -1.99 14.77
C ALA A 28 -1.88 -0.64 14.68
N VAL A 29 -2.60 0.45 14.97
CA VAL A 29 -2.07 1.82 14.89
C VAL A 29 -0.86 1.99 15.81
N GLY A 30 0.23 2.53 15.29
CA GLY A 30 1.53 2.75 15.94
C GLY A 30 2.31 1.47 16.23
N LEU A 31 1.85 0.31 15.76
CA LEU A 31 2.47 -1.00 16.02
C LEU A 31 2.72 -1.79 14.74
N TRP A 32 2.92 -1.12 13.61
CA TRP A 32 3.33 -1.80 12.38
C TRP A 32 4.58 -2.70 12.67
N PRO A 33 4.58 -4.03 12.37
CA PRO A 33 3.67 -4.70 11.47
C PRO A 33 2.36 -5.32 11.99
N CYS A 34 2.10 -5.18 13.28
CA CYS A 34 1.03 -5.90 13.98
C CYS A 34 -0.38 -5.59 13.45
N ILE A 35 -1.23 -6.59 13.64
CA ILE A 35 -2.67 -6.56 13.43
C ILE A 35 -3.33 -6.51 14.80
N GLU A 36 -4.42 -5.79 14.92
CA GLU A 36 -5.22 -5.74 16.12
C GLU A 36 -6.44 -6.64 15.95
N LEU A 37 -6.54 -7.67 16.80
CA LEU A 37 -7.73 -8.52 16.90
C LEU A 37 -8.74 -7.85 17.83
N LEU A 38 -10.01 -7.86 17.40
CA LEU A 38 -11.12 -7.21 18.09
C LEU A 38 -12.18 -8.27 18.44
N PRO A 39 -12.11 -8.89 19.64
CA PRO A 39 -13.12 -9.81 20.12
C PRO A 39 -14.50 -9.14 20.19
N GLY A 40 -15.53 -9.87 19.78
CA GLY A 40 -16.91 -9.43 19.95
C GLY A 40 -17.32 -9.41 21.43
N PRO A 41 -18.37 -8.65 21.81
CA PRO A 41 -18.91 -8.68 23.17
C PRO A 41 -19.19 -10.10 23.64
N GLY A 42 -18.72 -10.45 24.83
CA GLY A 42 -18.89 -11.78 25.43
C GLY A 42 -17.99 -12.88 24.85
N ARG A 43 -17.11 -12.57 23.90
CA ARG A 43 -16.03 -13.50 23.52
C ARG A 43 -14.85 -13.37 24.49
N PRO A 44 -14.17 -14.49 24.80
CA PRO A 44 -12.94 -14.44 25.58
C PRO A 44 -11.86 -13.64 24.83
N ALA A 45 -10.91 -13.12 25.59
CA ALA A 45 -9.68 -12.56 25.05
C ALA A 45 -8.92 -13.64 24.25
N PRO A 46 -8.27 -13.30 23.13
CA PRO A 46 -7.38 -14.24 22.45
C PRO A 46 -6.27 -14.66 23.41
N GLU A 47 -6.01 -15.96 23.48
CA GLU A 47 -4.97 -16.49 24.38
C GLU A 47 -3.59 -15.91 24.08
N GLU A 48 -2.80 -15.67 25.13
CA GLU A 48 -1.42 -15.16 25.07
C GLU A 48 -1.24 -13.76 24.48
N LEU A 49 -2.31 -13.03 24.21
CA LEU A 49 -2.22 -11.65 23.77
C LEU A 49 -2.61 -10.70 24.91
N ALA A 50 -1.76 -9.70 25.16
CA ALA A 50 -2.08 -8.65 26.11
C ALA A 50 -3.10 -7.67 25.51
N PRO A 51 -4.11 -7.23 26.27
CA PRO A 51 -5.03 -6.20 25.81
C PRO A 51 -4.30 -4.87 25.68
N ARG A 52 -4.70 -4.08 24.68
CA ARG A 52 -4.26 -2.71 24.45
C ARG A 52 -5.47 -1.84 24.22
N GLU A 53 -5.49 -0.69 24.87
CA GLU A 53 -6.49 0.34 24.61
C GLU A 53 -6.00 1.23 23.45
N ALA A 54 -6.80 1.34 22.41
CA ALA A 54 -6.60 2.26 21.31
C ALA A 54 -7.10 3.66 21.69
N ALA A 55 -6.68 4.68 20.94
CA ALA A 55 -7.05 6.08 21.20
C ALA A 55 -8.58 6.34 21.09
N ASP A 56 -9.30 5.47 20.40
CA ASP A 56 -10.77 5.51 20.29
C ASP A 56 -11.50 4.82 21.47
N GLY A 57 -10.76 4.36 22.49
CA GLY A 57 -11.26 3.64 23.67
C GLY A 57 -11.59 2.17 23.41
N SER A 58 -11.35 1.65 22.20
CA SER A 58 -11.52 0.22 21.94
C SER A 58 -10.36 -0.59 22.51
N VAL A 59 -10.67 -1.79 23.04
CA VAL A 59 -9.65 -2.74 23.50
C VAL A 59 -9.41 -3.76 22.39
N GLY A 60 -8.17 -3.82 21.93
CA GLY A 60 -7.71 -4.77 20.94
C GLY A 60 -6.50 -5.57 21.40
N TYR A 61 -6.14 -6.57 20.61
CA TYR A 61 -5.06 -7.51 20.93
C TYR A 61 -4.09 -7.58 19.76
N SER A 62 -2.88 -7.06 19.96
CA SER A 62 -1.89 -6.95 18.89
C SER A 62 -1.21 -8.28 18.62
N VAL A 63 -1.13 -8.67 17.35
CA VAL A 63 -0.54 -9.92 16.89
C VAL A 63 0.31 -9.67 15.64
N ALA A 64 1.47 -10.31 15.56
CA ALA A 64 2.32 -10.26 14.39
C ALA A 64 1.64 -10.99 13.22
N PRO A 65 1.70 -10.48 11.97
CA PRO A 65 1.08 -11.12 10.80
C PRO A 65 1.47 -12.60 10.62
N GLU A 66 2.71 -12.97 10.99
CA GLU A 66 3.27 -14.31 10.84
C GLU A 66 2.61 -15.34 11.76
N ARG A 67 1.92 -14.88 12.82
CA ARG A 67 1.15 -15.73 13.74
C ARG A 67 -0.30 -15.94 13.29
N LEU A 68 -0.73 -15.28 12.21
CA LEU A 68 -2.07 -15.40 11.66
C LEU A 68 -2.15 -16.53 10.63
N GLU A 69 -3.23 -17.29 10.67
CA GLU A 69 -3.55 -18.30 9.66
C GLU A 69 -4.17 -17.65 8.41
N ALA A 70 -4.89 -16.55 8.59
CA ALA A 70 -5.48 -15.77 7.51
C ALA A 70 -5.78 -14.34 7.99
N TRP A 71 -5.71 -13.36 7.09
CA TRP A 71 -6.23 -12.01 7.31
C TRP A 71 -6.75 -11.47 5.99
N ASN A 72 -8.04 -11.12 5.96
CA ASN A 72 -8.74 -10.78 4.73
C ASN A 72 -9.57 -9.52 4.92
N ALA A 73 -9.61 -8.67 3.90
CA ALA A 73 -10.70 -7.74 3.72
C ALA A 73 -11.89 -8.51 3.13
N VAL A 74 -13.03 -8.45 3.82
CA VAL A 74 -14.27 -9.10 3.42
C VAL A 74 -15.25 -8.03 2.98
N THR A 75 -15.87 -8.28 1.83
CA THR A 75 -17.04 -7.54 1.37
C THR A 75 -18.09 -8.54 0.92
N TRP A 76 -19.36 -8.17 1.00
CA TRP A 76 -20.45 -8.98 0.47
C TRP A 76 -21.15 -8.20 -0.62
N THR A 77 -21.53 -8.88 -1.69
CA THR A 77 -22.40 -8.33 -2.73
C THR A 77 -23.69 -9.13 -2.80
N PHE A 78 -24.73 -8.52 -3.34
CA PHE A 78 -25.98 -9.20 -3.62
C PHE A 78 -26.73 -8.53 -4.76
N ARG A 79 -27.72 -9.25 -5.30
CA ARG A 79 -28.67 -8.69 -6.26
C ARG A 79 -30.06 -8.54 -5.70
N TRP A 80 -30.74 -7.46 -6.07
CA TRP A 80 -32.16 -7.26 -5.83
C TRP A 80 -32.79 -6.75 -7.13
N ARG A 81 -33.82 -7.46 -7.61
CA ARG A 81 -34.45 -7.21 -8.93
C ARG A 81 -33.47 -7.17 -10.10
N GLY A 82 -32.43 -8.01 -10.07
CA GLY A 82 -31.39 -8.08 -11.10
C GLY A 82 -30.26 -7.07 -10.94
N GLU A 83 -30.40 -6.07 -10.07
CA GLU A 83 -29.44 -4.99 -9.87
C GLU A 83 -28.44 -5.30 -8.76
N LEU A 84 -27.18 -4.86 -8.92
CA LEU A 84 -26.06 -5.21 -8.04
C LEU A 84 -25.84 -4.20 -6.91
N PHE A 85 -25.57 -4.72 -5.70
CA PHE A 85 -25.33 -3.94 -4.49
C PHE A 85 -24.10 -4.43 -3.71
N GLU A 86 -23.38 -3.50 -3.09
CA GLU A 86 -22.43 -3.77 -2.00
C GLU A 86 -23.20 -3.82 -0.68
N CYS A 87 -23.14 -4.92 0.05
CA CYS A 87 -23.77 -5.07 1.35
C CYS A 87 -23.05 -4.25 2.42
N THR A 88 -23.79 -3.38 3.10
CA THR A 88 -23.29 -2.52 4.17
C THR A 88 -23.77 -2.94 5.56
N ALA A 89 -24.94 -3.56 5.64
CA ALA A 89 -25.48 -4.14 6.87
C ALA A 89 -26.36 -5.35 6.57
N ALA A 90 -26.45 -6.27 7.52
CA ALA A 90 -27.40 -7.37 7.48
C ALA A 90 -28.12 -7.47 8.81
N THR A 91 -29.36 -7.95 8.78
CA THR A 91 -30.12 -8.51 9.90
C THR A 91 -30.65 -9.88 9.48
N PRO A 92 -31.30 -10.67 10.35
CA PRO A 92 -31.85 -11.96 9.94
C PRO A 92 -32.92 -11.83 8.85
N THR A 93 -33.59 -10.68 8.75
CA THR A 93 -34.72 -10.45 7.84
C THR A 93 -34.45 -9.44 6.74
N LYS A 94 -33.37 -8.64 6.83
CA LYS A 94 -33.08 -7.56 5.88
C LYS A 94 -31.60 -7.47 5.52
N LEU A 95 -31.34 -6.96 4.33
CA LEU A 95 -30.02 -6.54 3.87
C LEU A 95 -30.04 -5.06 3.51
N SER A 96 -28.96 -4.36 3.82
CA SER A 96 -28.75 -2.97 3.44
C SER A 96 -27.56 -2.92 2.49
N GLY A 97 -27.63 -2.07 1.46
CA GLY A 97 -26.52 -1.99 0.51
C GLY A 97 -26.46 -0.71 -0.29
N ASN A 98 -25.24 -0.38 -0.73
CA ASN A 98 -24.96 0.68 -1.68
C ASN A 98 -25.12 0.13 -3.10
N TYR A 99 -25.78 0.90 -3.96
CA TYR A 99 -25.98 0.54 -5.37
C TYR A 99 -24.65 0.58 -6.13
N LEU A 100 -24.35 -0.51 -6.84
CA LEU A 100 -23.17 -0.64 -7.70
C LEU A 100 -23.52 -0.66 -9.20
N GLY A 101 -24.82 -0.67 -9.53
CA GLY A 101 -25.26 -0.64 -10.92
C GLY A 101 -25.17 0.76 -11.54
N SER A 102 -25.51 0.83 -12.81
CA SER A 102 -25.43 2.06 -13.62
C SER A 102 -26.79 2.57 -14.11
N ASP A 103 -27.88 1.87 -13.81
CA ASP A 103 -29.24 2.28 -14.17
C ASP A 103 -29.74 3.38 -13.21
N GLU A 104 -29.64 4.62 -13.68
CA GLU A 104 -30.08 5.78 -12.92
C GLU A 104 -31.60 5.85 -12.74
N HIS A 105 -32.37 5.29 -13.68
CA HIS A 105 -33.83 5.28 -13.58
C HIS A 105 -34.28 4.36 -12.45
N PHE A 106 -33.77 3.12 -12.47
CA PHE A 106 -33.95 2.17 -11.38
C PHE A 106 -33.56 2.77 -10.02
N ALA A 107 -32.39 3.41 -9.97
CA ALA A 107 -31.87 3.98 -8.73
C ALA A 107 -32.79 5.08 -8.17
N LYS A 108 -33.32 5.95 -9.03
CA LYS A 108 -34.25 7.01 -8.63
C LYS A 108 -35.62 6.47 -8.20
N GLU A 109 -36.09 5.39 -8.82
CA GLU A 109 -37.40 4.81 -8.53
C GLU A 109 -37.41 4.03 -7.21
N HIS A 110 -36.35 3.27 -6.94
CA HIS A 110 -36.38 2.26 -5.87
C HIS A 110 -35.47 2.55 -4.67
N LEU A 111 -34.53 3.49 -4.79
CA LEU A 111 -33.48 3.70 -3.80
C LEU A 111 -33.50 5.09 -3.18
N LYS A 112 -32.87 5.22 -2.03
CA LYS A 112 -32.63 6.51 -1.37
C LYS A 112 -31.28 7.05 -1.79
N ARG A 113 -31.22 8.34 -2.15
CA ARG A 113 -29.96 9.03 -2.43
C ARG A 113 -29.25 9.44 -1.14
N LEU A 114 -27.98 9.07 -1.00
CA LEU A 114 -27.07 9.46 0.09
C LEU A 114 -25.87 10.20 -0.51
N ALA A 115 -25.91 11.53 -0.49
CA ALA A 115 -24.91 12.39 -1.12
C ALA A 115 -24.65 12.04 -2.60
N ILE A 116 -23.59 11.28 -2.86
CA ILE A 116 -23.14 10.85 -4.19
C ILE A 116 -23.52 9.41 -4.57
N THR A 117 -24.14 8.63 -3.66
CA THR A 117 -24.51 7.24 -3.91
C THR A 117 -26.01 6.99 -3.73
N TYR A 118 -26.49 5.85 -4.24
CA TYR A 118 -27.83 5.33 -3.94
C TYR A 118 -27.74 4.15 -2.98
N TYR A 119 -28.72 4.03 -2.10
CA TYR A 119 -28.75 3.04 -1.02
C TYR A 119 -30.16 2.49 -0.83
N GLY A 120 -30.26 1.20 -0.47
CA GLY A 120 -31.53 0.54 -0.19
C GLY A 120 -31.47 -0.39 1.01
N VAL A 121 -32.66 -0.78 1.47
CA VAL A 121 -32.89 -1.81 2.50
C VAL A 121 -33.90 -2.80 1.93
N PHE A 122 -33.48 -4.05 1.84
CA PHE A 122 -34.16 -5.10 1.08
C PHE A 122 -34.55 -6.25 2.01
N PRO A 123 -35.75 -6.84 1.84
CA PRO A 123 -36.09 -8.10 2.48
C PRO A 123 -35.09 -9.19 2.07
N ARG A 124 -34.63 -10.00 3.03
CA ARG A 124 -33.58 -11.01 2.78
C ARG A 124 -34.03 -12.09 1.79
N ASP A 125 -35.32 -12.40 1.75
CA ASP A 125 -35.95 -13.39 0.88
C ASP A 125 -36.15 -12.91 -0.57
N GLU A 126 -36.06 -11.60 -0.83
CA GLU A 126 -36.08 -11.03 -2.18
C GLU A 126 -34.68 -10.90 -2.80
N VAL A 127 -33.63 -11.10 -1.99
CA VAL A 127 -32.25 -10.95 -2.42
C VAL A 127 -31.72 -12.25 -3.02
N THR A 128 -30.98 -12.10 -4.11
CA THR A 128 -30.35 -13.19 -4.87
C THR A 128 -28.83 -12.97 -4.95
N GLU A 129 -28.08 -13.99 -5.36
CA GLU A 129 -26.62 -13.88 -5.59
C GLU A 129 -25.86 -13.25 -4.42
N LEU A 130 -26.19 -13.64 -3.19
CA LEU A 130 -25.49 -13.18 -2.00
C LEU A 130 -24.11 -13.84 -1.93
N GLU A 131 -23.09 -13.10 -2.29
CA GLU A 131 -21.72 -13.58 -2.44
C GLU A 131 -20.75 -12.84 -1.51
N MET A 132 -19.75 -13.58 -1.02
CA MET A 132 -18.68 -13.04 -0.19
C MET A 132 -17.39 -12.97 -0.99
N HIS A 133 -16.82 -11.77 -1.05
CA HIS A 133 -15.51 -11.52 -1.64
C HIS A 133 -14.47 -11.41 -0.54
N ARG A 134 -13.30 -12.01 -0.79
CA ARG A 134 -12.15 -11.97 0.12
C ARG A 134 -10.94 -11.47 -0.65
N LYS A 135 -10.28 -10.46 -0.08
CA LYS A 135 -8.97 -10.02 -0.51
C LYS A 135 -7.97 -10.37 0.58
N ASP A 136 -6.98 -11.19 0.26
CA ASP A 136 -5.90 -11.50 1.19
C ASP A 136 -5.09 -10.25 1.51
N LEU A 137 -4.83 -10.06 2.80
CA LEU A 137 -4.05 -8.96 3.35
C LEU A 137 -2.72 -9.44 3.93
N ILE A 138 -2.51 -10.75 4.15
CA ILE A 138 -1.24 -11.27 4.68
C ILE A 138 -0.13 -11.13 3.64
N GLN A 139 -0.32 -11.67 2.44
CA GLN A 139 0.76 -11.73 1.45
C GLN A 139 1.27 -10.34 1.03
N PRO A 140 0.39 -9.35 0.71
CA PRO A 140 0.86 -8.00 0.40
C PRO A 140 1.64 -7.38 1.56
N ARG A 141 1.25 -7.71 2.80
CA ARG A 141 1.86 -7.17 4.01
C ARG A 141 3.23 -7.80 4.28
N HIS A 142 3.38 -9.11 4.12
CA HIS A 142 4.69 -9.79 4.19
C HIS A 142 5.64 -9.29 3.10
N ALA A 143 5.18 -9.16 1.86
CA ALA A 143 6.00 -8.61 0.78
C ALA A 143 6.49 -7.20 1.11
N LEU A 144 5.64 -6.38 1.73
CA LEU A 144 6.03 -5.03 2.16
C LEU A 144 7.06 -5.04 3.30
N VAL A 145 6.92 -5.94 4.30
CA VAL A 145 7.93 -6.11 5.37
C VAL A 145 9.28 -6.55 4.79
N GLN A 146 9.28 -7.50 3.85
CA GLN A 146 10.51 -7.94 3.19
C GLN A 146 11.19 -6.79 2.45
N ARG A 147 10.43 -5.99 1.70
CA ARG A 147 10.94 -4.80 0.99
C ARG A 147 11.49 -3.74 1.94
N LEU A 148 10.93 -3.58 3.14
CA LEU A 148 11.47 -2.65 4.12
C LEU A 148 12.83 -3.08 4.67
N ALA A 149 13.05 -4.40 4.82
CA ALA A 149 14.32 -4.95 5.28
C ALA A 149 15.43 -4.79 4.24
N GLU A 150 15.09 -4.62 2.97
CA GLU A 150 16.01 -4.23 1.90
C GLU A 150 16.34 -2.74 2.01
N VAL A 151 17.54 -2.42 2.53
CA VAL A 151 18.04 -1.05 2.79
C VAL A 151 17.81 -0.06 1.64
N ASP A 152 17.88 -0.55 0.40
CA ASP A 152 17.78 0.29 -0.80
C ASP A 152 16.46 0.12 -1.58
N HIS A 153 15.44 -0.59 -1.09
CA HIS A 153 14.25 -0.85 -1.90
C HIS A 153 13.52 0.41 -2.36
N PHE A 154 13.30 1.34 -1.42
CA PHE A 154 12.57 2.58 -1.64
C PHE A 154 13.47 3.74 -2.10
N ARG A 155 14.78 3.53 -2.13
CA ARG A 155 15.72 4.53 -2.64
C ARG A 155 15.56 4.65 -4.16
N PRO A 156 15.59 5.86 -4.74
CA PRO A 156 15.58 6.00 -6.19
C PRO A 156 16.75 5.28 -6.83
N LYS A 157 16.49 4.57 -7.92
CA LYS A 157 17.47 3.79 -8.70
C LYS A 157 17.35 4.11 -10.17
N ALA A 158 18.46 4.11 -10.89
CA ALA A 158 18.46 4.24 -12.33
C ALA A 158 18.84 2.90 -12.98
N TYR A 159 18.24 2.65 -14.13
CA TYR A 159 18.39 1.44 -14.91
C TYR A 159 18.55 1.78 -16.38
N ALA A 160 19.37 1.00 -17.06
CA ALA A 160 19.51 1.03 -18.51
C ALA A 160 19.10 -0.33 -19.07
N VAL A 161 18.39 -0.32 -20.20
CA VAL A 161 18.09 -1.51 -20.99
C VAL A 161 19.01 -1.51 -22.18
N HIS A 162 19.82 -2.56 -22.33
CA HIS A 162 20.70 -2.76 -23.48
C HIS A 162 20.40 -4.14 -24.07
N ARG A 163 20.02 -4.17 -25.35
CA ARG A 163 19.63 -5.38 -26.09
C ARG A 163 18.60 -6.25 -25.34
N GLY A 164 17.61 -5.59 -24.76
CA GLY A 164 16.52 -6.21 -23.99
C GLY A 164 16.90 -6.69 -22.58
N ARG A 165 18.12 -6.42 -22.10
CA ARG A 165 18.55 -6.75 -20.73
C ARG A 165 18.61 -5.50 -19.87
N THR A 166 18.06 -5.56 -18.65
CA THR A 166 18.06 -4.45 -17.70
C THR A 166 19.25 -4.54 -16.76
N TYR A 167 19.98 -3.44 -16.64
CA TYR A 167 21.15 -3.29 -15.78
C TYR A 167 20.99 -2.07 -14.88
N PRO A 168 21.49 -2.10 -13.63
CA PRO A 168 21.70 -0.88 -12.84
C PRO A 168 22.56 0.13 -13.61
N ALA A 169 22.19 1.40 -13.56
CA ALA A 169 22.88 2.47 -14.28
C ALA A 169 23.04 3.73 -13.43
N ALA A 170 23.91 4.64 -13.87
CA ALA A 170 23.97 6.00 -13.37
C ALA A 170 22.67 6.75 -13.72
N ALA A 171 22.25 7.67 -12.85
CA ALA A 171 21.07 8.52 -13.09
C ALA A 171 21.37 9.73 -13.99
N GLU A 172 22.64 10.00 -14.24
CA GLU A 172 23.13 11.07 -15.10
C GLU A 172 24.25 10.53 -15.99
N ALA A 173 24.37 11.09 -17.20
CA ALA A 173 25.52 10.87 -18.05
C ALA A 173 26.74 11.64 -17.50
N ASP A 174 27.94 11.14 -17.73
CA ASP A 174 29.15 11.86 -17.36
C ASP A 174 29.41 13.06 -18.28
N ALA A 175 30.50 13.80 -18.03
CA ALA A 175 30.86 14.97 -18.82
C ALA A 175 31.09 14.69 -20.32
N SER A 176 31.24 13.42 -20.71
CA SER A 176 31.36 12.99 -22.12
C SER A 176 30.04 12.52 -22.72
N GLY A 177 28.94 12.60 -21.98
CA GLY A 177 27.63 12.09 -22.40
C GLY A 177 27.48 10.58 -22.26
N LEU A 178 28.39 9.89 -21.56
CA LEU A 178 28.34 8.44 -21.39
C LEU A 178 27.65 8.04 -20.08
N ILE A 179 26.81 7.01 -20.16
CA ILE A 179 26.05 6.47 -19.03
C ILE A 179 26.79 5.25 -18.50
N ALA A 180 27.10 5.27 -17.21
CA ALA A 180 27.72 4.11 -16.58
C ALA A 180 26.68 3.04 -16.25
N VAL A 181 26.95 1.79 -16.64
CA VAL A 181 26.09 0.63 -16.50
C VAL A 181 26.85 -0.48 -15.75
N THR A 182 26.22 -1.08 -14.74
CA THR A 182 26.81 -2.18 -13.95
C THR A 182 26.23 -3.51 -14.42
N THR A 183 27.04 -4.33 -15.08
CA THR A 183 26.62 -5.57 -15.73
C THR A 183 27.00 -6.83 -14.95
N GLY A 184 27.84 -6.69 -13.91
CA GLY A 184 28.32 -7.82 -13.11
C GLY A 184 29.22 -8.74 -13.93
N ASP A 185 28.88 -10.03 -13.98
CA ASP A 185 29.63 -11.04 -14.76
C ASP A 185 29.33 -10.98 -16.26
N ASP A 186 28.26 -10.31 -16.67
CA ASP A 186 27.93 -10.12 -18.08
C ASP A 186 28.90 -9.11 -18.71
N ARG A 187 29.37 -9.42 -19.93
CA ARG A 187 30.34 -8.59 -20.66
C ARG A 187 29.77 -8.23 -22.03
N PRO A 188 29.01 -7.13 -22.14
CA PRO A 188 28.48 -6.67 -23.42
C PRO A 188 29.63 -6.29 -24.35
N GLU A 189 29.75 -6.96 -25.49
CA GLU A 189 30.90 -6.81 -26.40
C GLU A 189 31.02 -5.40 -27.02
N ASP A 190 29.91 -4.66 -27.10
CA ASP A 190 29.77 -3.34 -27.72
C ASP A 190 29.78 -2.17 -26.72
N LEU A 191 29.89 -2.44 -25.42
CA LEU A 191 30.06 -1.41 -24.41
C LEU A 191 31.53 -1.27 -23.99
N VAL A 192 31.95 -0.04 -23.68
CA VAL A 192 33.33 0.25 -23.30
C VAL A 192 33.50 0.01 -21.81
N ALA A 193 34.45 -0.81 -21.38
CA ALA A 193 34.73 -0.98 -19.96
C ALA A 193 35.17 0.35 -19.33
N ASP A 194 34.60 0.69 -18.17
CA ASP A 194 34.97 1.92 -17.47
C ASP A 194 36.38 1.77 -16.88
N SER A 195 37.36 2.46 -17.47
CA SER A 195 38.76 2.42 -17.03
C SER A 195 38.97 2.96 -15.61
N ARG A 196 37.99 3.68 -15.04
CA ARG A 196 38.04 4.20 -13.67
C ARG A 196 37.75 3.13 -12.63
N ASP A 197 37.15 2.00 -13.02
CA ASP A 197 36.83 0.88 -12.14
C ASP A 197 37.02 -0.48 -12.85
N PRO A 198 38.27 -0.89 -13.10
CA PRO A 198 38.60 -2.01 -13.99
C PRO A 198 38.28 -3.42 -13.43
N GLY A 199 37.50 -3.55 -12.36
CA GLY A 199 37.15 -4.84 -11.73
C GLY A 199 35.68 -5.05 -11.38
N ALA A 200 34.84 -4.01 -11.45
CA ALA A 200 33.48 -4.06 -10.92
C ALA A 200 32.39 -4.47 -11.94
N GLY A 201 32.77 -4.89 -13.14
CA GLY A 201 31.79 -5.16 -14.21
C GLY A 201 31.02 -3.90 -14.61
N ARG A 202 31.71 -2.76 -14.66
CA ARG A 202 31.15 -1.45 -15.01
C ARG A 202 31.55 -1.06 -16.44
N PHE A 203 30.56 -0.68 -17.22
CA PHE A 203 30.70 -0.32 -18.63
C PHE A 203 30.10 1.06 -18.88
N LEU A 204 30.47 1.68 -19.99
CA LEU A 204 29.98 2.96 -20.47
C LEU A 204 29.19 2.73 -21.76
N ALA A 205 27.98 3.30 -21.80
CA ALA A 205 27.09 3.27 -22.95
C ALA A 205 26.75 4.70 -23.37
N ALA A 206 26.76 4.97 -24.68
CA ALA A 206 26.12 6.15 -25.22
C ALA A 206 24.59 5.97 -25.19
N PRO A 207 23.78 7.04 -25.07
CA PRO A 207 22.32 6.95 -25.03
C PRO A 207 21.73 6.16 -26.22
N GLU A 208 22.33 6.28 -27.41
CA GLU A 208 21.86 5.62 -28.64
C GLU A 208 22.09 4.10 -28.64
N GLN A 209 22.94 3.60 -27.74
CA GLN A 209 23.16 2.16 -27.56
C GLN A 209 22.11 1.53 -26.63
N LEU A 210 21.28 2.32 -25.96
CA LEU A 210 20.31 1.86 -24.98
C LEU A 210 18.90 1.79 -25.58
N ASP A 211 18.19 0.71 -25.29
CA ASP A 211 16.76 0.57 -25.61
C ASP A 211 15.90 1.43 -24.67
N ALA A 212 16.37 1.65 -23.44
CA ALA A 212 15.76 2.54 -22.46
C ALA A 212 16.79 2.98 -21.41
N TRP A 213 16.61 4.17 -20.85
CA TRP A 213 17.31 4.62 -19.64
C TRP A 213 16.29 5.33 -18.77
N TYR A 214 16.10 4.86 -17.53
CA TYR A 214 15.04 5.37 -16.69
C TYR A 214 15.41 5.34 -15.21
N ARG A 215 14.79 6.24 -14.45
CA ARG A 215 14.86 6.27 -13.00
C ARG A 215 13.55 5.78 -12.41
N THR A 216 13.63 4.85 -11.47
CA THR A 216 12.52 4.52 -10.59
C THR A 216 12.64 5.29 -9.29
N HIS A 217 11.53 5.80 -8.78
CA HIS A 217 11.45 6.38 -7.45
C HIS A 217 10.12 6.02 -6.82
N TRP A 218 9.99 6.21 -5.51
CA TRP A 218 8.74 5.95 -4.80
C TRP A 218 8.23 7.24 -4.20
N THR A 219 6.93 7.44 -4.20
CA THR A 219 6.26 8.54 -3.48
C THR A 219 5.29 7.97 -2.48
N PHE A 220 4.97 8.75 -1.45
CA PHE A 220 3.92 8.41 -0.52
C PHE A 220 3.31 9.66 0.11
N ARG A 221 2.19 9.49 0.81
CA ARG A 221 1.61 10.51 1.68
C ARG A 221 1.68 10.10 3.13
N TRP A 222 1.90 11.07 4.00
CA TRP A 222 1.82 10.91 5.45
C TRP A 222 1.14 12.12 6.07
N ARG A 223 0.09 11.89 6.89
CA ARG A 223 -0.75 12.94 7.50
C ARG A 223 -1.24 14.00 6.51
N GLY A 224 -1.51 13.57 5.28
CA GLY A 224 -1.99 14.44 4.21
C GLY A 224 -0.90 15.23 3.47
N GLY A 225 0.38 15.16 3.85
CA GLY A 225 1.50 15.76 3.11
C GLY A 225 2.16 14.78 2.13
N PRO A 226 2.65 15.23 0.97
CA PRO A 226 3.36 14.39 -0.01
C PRO A 226 4.87 14.27 0.29
N PHE A 227 5.43 13.10 0.01
CA PHE A 227 6.84 12.77 0.22
C PHE A 227 7.40 11.93 -0.93
N ASP A 228 8.66 12.18 -1.28
CA ASP A 228 9.49 11.29 -2.10
C ASP A 228 10.27 10.35 -1.16
N ALA A 229 10.14 9.05 -1.34
CA ALA A 229 10.90 8.09 -0.54
C ALA A 229 12.38 8.11 -0.94
N VAL A 230 13.24 8.10 0.07
CA VAL A 230 14.71 8.12 -0.10
C VAL A 230 15.41 6.90 0.46
N GLY A 231 14.65 5.97 1.05
CA GLY A 231 15.13 4.68 1.55
C GLY A 231 14.36 4.23 2.79
N THR A 232 14.97 3.30 3.52
CA THR A 232 14.46 2.81 4.80
C THR A 232 15.44 3.07 5.94
N VAL A 233 14.90 3.31 7.13
CA VAL A 233 15.67 3.47 8.38
C VAL A 233 14.90 2.73 9.47
N ASP A 234 15.53 1.76 10.13
CA ASP A 234 14.94 0.98 11.24
C ASP A 234 13.55 0.39 10.91
N GLY A 235 13.39 -0.15 9.69
CA GLY A 235 12.12 -0.76 9.23
C GLY A 235 11.02 0.26 8.88
N ARG A 236 11.34 1.55 8.84
CA ARG A 236 10.45 2.65 8.47
C ARG A 236 10.84 3.25 7.12
N ILE A 237 9.90 3.88 6.44
CA ILE A 237 10.20 4.61 5.21
C ILE A 237 10.70 6.00 5.59
N LYS A 238 11.88 6.37 5.07
CA LYS A 238 12.37 7.74 5.11
C LYS A 238 11.96 8.45 3.82
N GLY A 239 11.39 9.64 3.95
CA GLY A 239 11.00 10.47 2.81
C GLY A 239 11.40 11.93 2.95
N VAL A 240 11.55 12.60 1.81
CA VAL A 240 11.74 14.05 1.68
C VAL A 240 10.38 14.68 1.36
N TYR A 241 9.99 15.70 2.11
CA TYR A 241 8.75 16.42 1.91
C TYR A 241 8.80 17.27 0.63
N THR A 242 7.81 17.10 -0.24
CA THR A 242 7.72 17.78 -1.55
C THR A 242 6.59 18.81 -1.64
N GLY A 243 5.81 18.99 -0.58
CA GLY A 243 4.59 19.81 -0.60
C GLY A 243 4.79 21.33 -0.48
N GLY A 244 6.03 21.81 -0.28
CA GLY A 244 6.38 23.23 -0.30
C GLY A 244 5.80 24.11 0.83
N SER A 245 4.96 23.57 1.72
CA SER A 245 4.38 24.33 2.83
C SER A 245 5.26 24.27 4.08
N TRP A 246 5.86 25.41 4.44
CA TRP A 246 6.61 25.54 5.71
C TRP A 246 5.71 25.29 6.92
N GLY A 247 4.46 25.76 6.90
CA GLY A 247 3.53 25.54 8.01
C GLY A 247 3.18 24.06 8.22
N PHE A 248 3.18 23.24 7.16
CA PHE A 248 3.07 21.79 7.32
C PHE A 248 4.34 21.19 7.92
N ALA A 249 5.51 21.59 7.40
CA ALA A 249 6.80 21.08 7.87
C ALA A 249 7.02 21.39 9.37
N ASP A 250 6.70 22.61 9.80
CA ASP A 250 6.79 23.05 11.20
C ASP A 250 5.76 22.33 12.09
N ASN A 251 4.49 22.29 11.69
CA ASN A 251 3.42 21.65 12.47
C ASN A 251 3.64 20.14 12.64
N MET A 252 4.26 19.47 11.66
CA MET A 252 4.62 18.05 11.74
C MET A 252 6.00 17.81 12.35
N GLN A 253 6.72 18.87 12.73
CA GLN A 253 8.08 18.82 13.28
C GLN A 253 9.02 17.96 12.41
N LEU A 254 8.98 18.20 11.09
CA LEU A 254 9.86 17.50 10.16
C LEU A 254 11.32 17.80 10.47
N THR A 255 12.19 16.82 10.21
CA THR A 255 13.63 17.00 10.44
C THR A 255 14.20 17.88 9.33
N ASP A 256 14.92 18.93 9.71
CA ASP A 256 15.68 19.75 8.78
C ASP A 256 17.01 19.06 8.47
N GLU A 257 17.13 18.52 7.26
CA GLU A 257 18.36 18.03 6.67
C GLU A 257 18.84 19.06 5.66
N SER A 258 19.49 20.11 6.16
CA SER A 258 20.09 21.15 5.34
C SER A 258 21.42 20.66 4.74
N ASP A 259 21.49 20.61 3.41
CA ASP A 259 22.75 20.57 2.65
C ASP A 259 23.14 22.00 2.24
N PRO A 260 24.41 22.31 1.96
CA PRO A 260 24.83 23.62 1.48
C PRO A 260 24.06 24.01 0.21
N GLY A 261 23.11 24.95 0.35
CA GLY A 261 22.32 25.50 -0.76
C GLY A 261 20.87 24.99 -0.86
N HIS A 262 20.48 23.95 -0.11
CA HIS A 262 19.11 23.42 -0.13
C HIS A 262 18.66 22.92 1.25
N THR A 263 17.66 23.59 1.84
CA THR A 263 16.93 23.07 3.00
C THR A 263 15.97 21.98 2.53
N ARG A 264 16.07 20.79 3.12
CA ARG A 264 15.15 19.68 2.88
C ARG A 264 14.53 19.25 4.20
N TYR A 265 13.22 19.04 4.18
CA TYR A 265 12.50 18.53 5.33
C TYR A 265 12.25 17.04 5.14
N THR A 266 12.65 16.22 6.10
CA THR A 266 12.51 14.77 6.04
C THR A 266 11.62 14.23 7.15
N ALA A 267 11.04 13.06 6.92
CA ALA A 267 10.33 12.28 7.91
C ALA A 267 10.74 10.81 7.80
N THR A 268 10.85 10.14 8.94
CA THR A 268 10.93 8.68 9.02
C THR A 268 9.63 8.20 9.63
N VAL A 269 8.83 7.46 8.86
CA VAL A 269 7.44 7.16 9.20
C VAL A 269 7.15 5.66 9.17
N ASP A 270 6.34 5.23 10.13
CA ASP A 270 5.74 3.90 10.12
C ASP A 270 4.73 3.80 8.96
N LEU A 271 4.69 2.63 8.30
CA LEU A 271 3.84 2.42 7.12
C LEU A 271 2.35 2.44 7.41
N ASP A 272 1.92 2.25 8.66
CA ASP A 272 0.51 2.35 9.02
C ASP A 272 -0.05 3.78 8.86
N GLY A 273 0.82 4.79 8.93
CA GLY A 273 0.50 6.18 8.62
C GLY A 273 0.73 6.55 7.15
N VAL A 274 1.26 5.63 6.35
CA VAL A 274 1.57 5.87 4.94
C VAL A 274 0.38 5.52 4.05
N THR A 275 -0.03 6.46 3.20
CA THR A 275 -1.00 6.23 2.13
C THR A 275 -0.37 6.49 0.77
N ASP A 276 -0.98 5.98 -0.30
CA ASP A 276 -0.57 6.26 -1.68
C ASP A 276 0.91 5.97 -1.95
N LEU A 277 1.44 4.88 -1.37
CA LEU A 277 2.79 4.41 -1.62
C LEU A 277 2.87 3.81 -3.02
N GLU A 278 3.45 4.54 -3.95
CA GLU A 278 3.48 4.22 -5.37
C GLU A 278 4.90 4.29 -5.92
N GLN A 279 5.21 3.38 -6.86
CA GLN A 279 6.44 3.42 -7.62
C GLN A 279 6.20 4.16 -8.93
N HIS A 280 7.10 5.07 -9.26
CA HIS A 280 7.11 5.84 -10.48
C HIS A 280 8.33 5.50 -11.32
N ARG A 281 8.19 5.70 -12.63
CA ARG A 281 9.28 5.61 -13.61
C ARG A 281 9.36 6.93 -14.38
N THR A 282 10.54 7.53 -14.39
CA THR A 282 10.88 8.68 -15.21
C THR A 282 11.84 8.23 -16.30
N ASP A 283 11.48 8.46 -17.56
CA ASP A 283 12.38 8.19 -18.69
C ASP A 283 13.47 9.26 -18.74
N LEU A 284 14.72 8.85 -18.88
CA LEU A 284 15.90 9.72 -18.91
C LEU A 284 16.46 9.88 -20.33
N LEU A 285 16.06 9.03 -21.29
CA LEU A 285 16.44 9.23 -22.70
C LEU A 285 15.72 10.43 -23.32
N ALA A 286 14.52 10.74 -22.84
CA ALA A 286 13.68 11.82 -23.37
C ALA A 286 14.10 13.23 -22.90
N ASP A 287 14.94 13.32 -21.86
CA ASP A 287 15.34 14.58 -21.21
C ASP A 287 16.76 15.04 -21.60
N GLN A 288 17.37 14.44 -22.62
CA GLN A 288 18.69 14.80 -23.17
C GLN A 288 18.62 15.95 -24.19
#